data_AF-V9LAF1-F1
#
_entry.id   AF-V9LAF1-F1
#
_cell.length_a   1.000
_cell.length_b   1.000
_cell.length_c   1.000
_cell.angle_alpha   90.00
_cell.angle_beta   90.00
_cell.angle_gamma   90.00
#
_symmetry.space_group_name_H-M   'P 1'
#
loop_
_entity.id
_entity.type
_entity.pdbx_description
1 polymer ?
#
loop_
_entity_poly.entity_id
_entity_poly.type
_entity_poly.pdbx_seq_one_letter_code
_entity_poly.pdbx_strand_id
1 'polypeptide(L)'
;MSCPYSTLLTGDLKERLKKKEDCLKLLLYLTSELQTARILKCKPVPVSKAQGNKEVLQELKCISETLALPSPESTAGIVQLLQTIEKEMKNLISKVPKNHVGSPLLKTTLTPDHWEKLQAINDVLISEYDCRRRMLIKRLDVTVQSFGWSERAKASIDNMAKAYQPKRHTLQGKSTSTIAHLLAAREDLSKITKTSSGSLLAGTSCAINKVLMGKVPDRGGRPSEIEAPPPEMPPWMKRQDGGGRGSRGEIGRA
;
A
#
# COMPACT_ATOMS: atom_id res chain seq x y z
N MET A 1 33.38 -17.82 20.06
CA MET A 1 34.16 -16.56 20.14
C MET A 1 35.61 -16.88 19.83
N SER A 2 35.97 -16.93 18.55
CA SER A 2 37.34 -17.28 18.13
C SER A 2 37.98 -16.03 17.52
N CYS A 3 38.77 -15.30 18.31
CA CYS A 3 39.49 -14.14 17.83
C CYS A 3 40.52 -14.59 16.77
N PRO A 4 40.52 -14.01 15.56
CA PRO A 4 41.42 -14.43 14.48
C PRO A 4 42.87 -13.97 14.69
N TYR A 5 43.10 -13.07 15.65
CA TYR A 5 44.43 -12.55 15.98
C TYR A 5 45.07 -13.40 17.06
N SER A 6 45.95 -14.33 16.66
CA SER A 6 46.73 -15.16 17.59
C SER A 6 47.55 -14.32 18.57
N THR A 7 48.05 -13.15 18.15
CA THR A 7 48.79 -12.21 19.01
C THR A 7 48.00 -11.71 20.22
N LEU A 8 46.67 -11.74 20.16
CA LEU A 8 45.79 -11.38 21.29
C LEU A 8 45.47 -12.58 22.20
N LEU A 9 45.68 -13.81 21.71
CA LEU A 9 45.32 -15.05 22.39
C LEU A 9 46.52 -15.79 23.02
N THR A 10 47.72 -15.65 22.45
CA THR A 10 48.94 -16.35 22.88
C THR A 10 49.97 -15.41 23.54
N GLY A 11 50.75 -15.91 24.50
CA GLY A 11 51.81 -15.16 25.21
C GLY A 11 51.39 -14.58 26.56
N ASP A 12 52.26 -13.82 27.24
CA ASP A 12 51.94 -13.22 28.54
C ASP A 12 50.96 -12.05 28.41
N LEU A 13 49.93 -12.00 29.27
CA LEU A 13 48.83 -11.03 29.20
C LEU A 13 49.29 -9.58 29.23
N LYS A 14 50.38 -9.30 29.96
CA LYS A 14 50.94 -7.95 30.12
C LYS A 14 51.66 -7.43 28.87
N GLU A 15 52.07 -8.31 27.96
CA GLU A 15 52.80 -7.95 26.73
C GLU A 15 51.86 -7.73 25.53
N ARG A 16 50.66 -8.32 25.56
CA ARG A 16 49.73 -8.38 24.40
C ARG A 16 49.17 -7.03 23.94
N LEU A 17 49.15 -6.02 24.81
CA LEU A 17 48.57 -4.71 24.53
C LEU A 17 49.60 -3.57 24.61
N LYS A 18 50.90 -3.88 24.62
CA LYS A 18 51.94 -2.85 24.67
C LYS A 18 52.12 -2.13 23.34
N LYS A 19 51.91 -2.83 22.22
CA LYS A 19 52.03 -2.25 20.89
C LYS A 19 50.72 -1.61 20.45
N LYS A 20 50.81 -0.39 19.90
CA LYS A 20 49.68 0.34 19.34
C LYS A 20 48.91 -0.48 18.29
N GLU A 21 49.64 -1.25 17.48
CA GLU A 21 49.05 -2.10 16.44
C GLU A 21 48.17 -3.22 17.02
N ASP A 22 48.55 -3.82 18.14
CA ASP A 22 47.78 -4.89 18.76
C ASP A 22 46.53 -4.35 19.48
N CYS A 23 46.61 -3.14 20.06
CA CYS A 23 45.43 -2.42 20.54
C CYS A 23 44.43 -2.11 19.42
N LEU A 24 44.91 -1.75 18.22
CA LEU A 24 44.05 -1.51 17.06
C LEU A 24 43.40 -2.81 16.55
N LYS A 25 44.12 -3.94 16.54
CA LYS A 25 43.54 -5.26 16.21
C LYS A 25 42.43 -5.64 17.18
N LEU A 26 42.62 -5.39 18.48
CA LEU A 26 41.59 -5.63 19.49
C LEU A 26 40.35 -4.75 19.27
N LEU A 27 40.55 -3.44 19.03
CA LEU A 27 39.47 -2.51 18.72
C LEU A 27 38.70 -2.92 17.46
N LEU A 28 39.41 -3.32 16.41
CA LEU A 28 38.80 -3.80 15.16
C LEU A 28 37.98 -5.07 15.40
N TYR A 29 38.51 -6.02 16.18
CA TYR A 29 37.78 -7.23 16.54
C TYR A 29 36.52 -6.91 17.36
N LEU A 30 36.63 -6.11 18.42
CA LEU A 30 35.50 -5.74 19.28
C LEU A 30 34.43 -4.93 18.53
N THR A 31 34.84 -4.05 17.62
CA THR A 31 33.89 -3.30 16.77
C THR A 31 33.21 -4.22 15.76
N SER A 32 33.93 -5.19 15.19
CA SER A 32 33.33 -6.21 14.31
C SER A 32 32.34 -7.12 15.07
N GLU A 33 32.65 -7.54 16.30
CA GLU A 33 31.75 -8.32 17.15
C GLU A 33 30.53 -7.50 17.61
N LEU A 34 30.72 -6.23 17.94
CA LEU A 34 29.62 -5.33 18.26
C LEU A 34 28.73 -5.09 17.03
N GLN A 35 29.32 -4.98 15.85
CA GLN A 35 28.60 -4.86 14.59
C GLN A 35 27.83 -6.15 14.27
N THR A 36 28.43 -7.34 14.43
CA THR A 36 27.73 -8.62 14.23
C THR A 36 26.61 -8.80 15.24
N ALA A 37 26.82 -8.46 16.52
CA ALA A 37 25.79 -8.48 17.55
C ALA A 37 24.62 -7.53 17.22
N ARG A 38 24.92 -6.31 16.74
CA ARG A 38 23.90 -5.37 16.25
C ARG A 38 23.16 -5.92 15.02
N ILE A 39 23.87 -6.53 14.07
CA ILE A 39 23.26 -7.15 12.89
C ILE A 39 22.38 -8.33 13.31
N LEU A 40 22.78 -9.16 14.26
CA LEU A 40 21.96 -10.28 14.77
C LEU A 40 20.72 -9.77 15.51
N LYS A 41 20.83 -8.66 16.24
CA LYS A 41 19.68 -8.00 16.89
C LYS A 41 18.72 -7.38 15.88
N CYS A 42 19.24 -6.82 14.77
CA CYS A 42 18.46 -6.10 13.76
C CYS A 42 18.09 -6.93 12.52
N LYS A 43 18.65 -8.15 12.35
CA LYS A 43 18.26 -9.05 11.27
C LYS A 43 16.89 -9.64 11.59
N PRO A 44 15.86 -9.41 10.75
CA PRO A 44 14.69 -10.28 10.78
C PRO A 44 15.17 -11.69 10.44
N VAL A 45 14.88 -12.65 11.32
CA VAL A 45 15.18 -14.07 11.12
C VAL A 45 14.47 -14.54 9.83
N PRO A 46 15.14 -15.31 8.94
CA PRO A 46 14.49 -15.84 7.75
C PRO A 46 13.27 -16.67 8.15
N VAL A 47 12.13 -16.35 7.53
CA VAL A 47 10.81 -16.86 7.87
C VAL A 47 10.71 -18.36 7.61
N SER A 48 10.89 -19.15 8.67
CA SER A 48 10.50 -20.57 8.75
C SER A 48 9.08 -20.67 9.30
N LYS A 49 8.34 -21.73 8.95
CA LYS A 49 6.94 -21.98 9.38
C LYS A 49 6.72 -21.97 10.91
N ALA A 50 7.78 -22.03 11.72
CA ALA A 50 7.75 -21.85 13.18
C ALA A 50 7.59 -20.39 13.65
N GLN A 51 7.75 -19.41 12.75
CA GLN A 51 7.74 -17.97 13.04
C GLN A 51 6.32 -17.44 13.33
N GLY A 52 5.29 -18.00 12.70
CA GLY A 52 3.91 -17.55 12.87
C GLY A 52 3.43 -17.63 14.33
N ASN A 53 3.81 -18.68 15.05
CA ASN A 53 3.44 -18.82 16.47
C ASN A 53 4.13 -17.81 17.38
N LYS A 54 5.35 -17.38 17.03
CA LYS A 54 6.10 -16.38 17.82
C LYS A 54 5.56 -14.97 17.59
N GLU A 55 5.22 -14.64 16.36
CA GLU A 55 4.58 -13.36 16.01
C GLU A 55 3.19 -13.26 16.65
N VAL A 56 2.38 -14.30 16.54
CA VAL A 56 1.06 -14.38 17.20
C VAL A 56 1.19 -14.26 18.72
N LEU A 57 2.16 -14.93 19.33
CA LEU A 57 2.39 -14.82 20.78
C LEU A 57 2.83 -13.40 21.18
N GLN A 58 3.66 -12.74 20.37
CA GLN A 58 4.04 -11.34 20.62
C GLN A 58 2.85 -10.39 20.51
N GLU A 59 1.98 -10.55 19.51
CA GLU A 59 0.76 -9.74 19.39
C GLU A 59 -0.19 -9.97 20.57
N LEU A 60 -0.39 -11.23 20.98
CA LEU A 60 -1.19 -11.56 22.15
C LEU A 60 -0.62 -10.95 23.43
N LYS A 61 0.70 -10.93 23.60
CA LYS A 61 1.35 -10.24 24.72
C LYS A 61 1.06 -8.74 24.71
N CYS A 62 1.20 -8.08 23.56
CA CYS A 62 0.89 -6.65 23.44
C CYS A 62 -0.58 -6.34 23.74
N ILE A 63 -1.51 -7.19 23.29
CA ILE A 63 -2.94 -7.05 23.59
C ILE A 63 -3.18 -7.23 25.10
N SER A 64 -2.62 -8.27 25.71
CA SER A 64 -2.75 -8.51 27.15
C SER A 64 -2.18 -7.35 27.97
N GLU A 65 -0.99 -6.84 27.64
CA GLU A 65 -0.38 -5.68 28.31
C GLU A 65 -1.27 -4.44 28.19
N THR A 66 -1.83 -4.19 27.00
CA THR A 66 -2.74 -3.06 26.75
C THR A 66 -4.03 -3.16 27.55
N LEU A 67 -4.55 -4.38 27.73
CA LEU A 67 -5.76 -4.66 28.50
C LEU A 67 -5.49 -4.92 30.00
N ALA A 68 -4.24 -4.77 30.45
CA ALA A 68 -3.79 -5.09 31.81
C ALA A 68 -4.13 -6.54 32.26
N LEU A 69 -4.10 -7.48 31.31
CA LEU A 69 -4.29 -8.92 31.51
C LEU A 69 -2.95 -9.64 31.70
N PRO A 70 -2.95 -10.82 32.35
CA PRO A 70 -1.73 -11.64 32.47
C PRO A 70 -1.19 -12.01 31.08
N SER A 71 0.14 -11.85 30.94
CA SER A 71 0.85 -12.09 29.69
C SER A 71 0.97 -13.60 29.43
N PRO A 72 0.56 -14.12 28.26
CA PRO A 72 0.68 -15.53 27.96
C PRO A 72 2.15 -15.93 27.78
N GLU A 73 2.61 -16.91 28.55
CA GLU A 73 3.97 -17.48 28.42
C GLU A 73 4.06 -18.49 27.26
N SER A 74 2.94 -19.11 26.91
CA SER A 74 2.83 -20.14 25.87
C SER A 74 1.52 -19.99 25.08
N THR A 75 1.48 -20.59 23.90
CA THR A 75 0.27 -20.73 23.07
C THR A 75 -0.71 -21.78 23.61
N ALA A 76 -0.35 -22.50 24.69
CA ALA A 76 -1.26 -23.37 25.41
C ALA A 76 -2.39 -22.55 26.05
N GLY A 77 -3.65 -22.79 25.66
CA GLY A 77 -4.81 -22.09 26.23
C GLY A 77 -5.25 -20.81 25.51
N ILE A 78 -4.81 -20.55 24.26
CA ILE A 78 -5.21 -19.36 23.47
C ILE A 78 -6.72 -19.12 23.47
N VAL A 79 -7.54 -20.18 23.38
CA VAL A 79 -9.00 -20.04 23.36
C VAL A 79 -9.53 -19.38 24.65
N GLN A 80 -9.01 -19.77 25.81
CA GLN A 80 -9.41 -19.18 27.10
C GLN A 80 -8.93 -17.73 27.22
N LEU A 81 -7.72 -17.44 26.71
CA LEU A 81 -7.20 -16.09 26.65
C LEU A 81 -8.08 -15.20 25.76
N LEU A 82 -8.46 -15.67 24.56
CA LEU A 82 -9.33 -14.94 23.65
C LEU A 82 -10.71 -14.67 24.26
N GLN A 83 -11.29 -15.64 24.98
CA GLN A 83 -12.54 -15.43 25.73
C GLN A 83 -12.38 -14.39 26.83
N THR A 84 -11.24 -14.38 27.53
CA THR A 84 -10.93 -13.37 28.56
C THR A 84 -10.79 -11.98 27.95
N ILE A 85 -10.06 -11.88 26.83
CA ILE A 85 -9.91 -10.64 26.05
C ILE A 85 -11.27 -10.14 25.58
N GLU A 86 -12.12 -11.01 25.02
CA GLU A 86 -13.46 -10.66 24.55
C GLU A 86 -14.32 -10.11 25.70
N LYS A 87 -14.27 -10.75 26.87
CA LYS A 87 -15.00 -10.31 28.07
C LYS A 87 -14.54 -8.93 28.52
N GLU A 88 -13.23 -8.70 28.63
CA GLU A 88 -12.72 -7.38 29.03
C GLU A 88 -13.02 -6.30 27.99
N MET A 89 -12.93 -6.61 26.69
CA MET A 89 -13.33 -5.66 25.65
C MET A 89 -14.81 -5.27 25.77
N LYS A 90 -15.72 -6.22 26.03
CA LYS A 90 -17.14 -5.92 26.28
C LYS A 90 -17.33 -5.05 27.52
N ASN A 91 -16.57 -5.29 28.59
CA ASN A 91 -16.58 -4.48 29.81
C ASN A 91 -16.07 -3.05 29.58
N LEU A 92 -15.06 -2.86 28.73
CA LEU A 92 -14.53 -1.54 28.40
C LEU A 92 -15.49 -0.78 27.49
N ILE A 93 -16.05 -1.44 26.48
CA ILE A 93 -17.02 -0.84 25.56
C ILE A 93 -18.27 -0.37 26.30
N SER A 94 -18.72 -1.07 27.34
CA SER A 94 -19.90 -0.66 28.13
C SER A 94 -19.66 0.61 28.97
N LYS A 95 -18.41 0.95 29.29
CA LYS A 95 -18.04 2.17 30.02
C LYS A 95 -17.94 3.40 29.11
N VAL A 96 -17.94 3.19 27.80
CA VAL A 96 -17.69 4.22 26.78
C VAL A 96 -19.04 4.65 26.15
N PRO A 97 -19.20 5.91 25.70
CA PRO A 97 -20.43 6.35 25.04
C PRO A 97 -20.81 5.50 23.83
N LYS A 98 -22.13 5.30 23.63
CA LYS A 98 -22.71 4.41 22.60
C LYS A 98 -22.19 4.65 21.16
N ASN A 99 -21.75 5.86 20.84
CA ASN A 99 -21.29 6.24 19.50
C ASN A 99 -19.76 6.29 19.33
N HIS A 100 -18.98 5.83 20.31
CA HIS A 100 -17.52 6.00 20.26
C HIS A 100 -16.83 5.07 19.26
N VAL A 101 -17.28 3.81 19.14
CA VAL A 101 -16.63 2.78 18.30
C VAL A 101 -17.33 2.60 16.94
N GLY A 102 -18.55 3.13 16.80
CA GLY A 102 -19.39 2.94 15.60
C GLY A 102 -19.90 1.50 15.42
N SER A 103 -20.89 1.33 14.55
CA SER A 103 -21.40 0.00 14.17
C SER A 103 -20.48 -0.70 13.17
N PRO A 104 -20.34 -2.04 13.24
CA PRO A 104 -19.58 -2.81 12.27
C PRO A 104 -20.19 -2.67 10.87
N LEU A 105 -19.31 -2.57 9.87
CA LEU A 105 -19.74 -2.49 8.47
C LEU A 105 -20.39 -3.80 8.02
N LEU A 106 -19.80 -4.94 8.42
CA LEU A 106 -20.36 -6.26 8.18
C LEU A 106 -21.29 -6.65 9.33
N LYS A 107 -22.59 -6.70 9.06
CA LYS A 107 -23.64 -7.02 10.06
C LYS A 107 -24.10 -8.49 10.01
N THR A 108 -23.80 -9.18 8.92
CA THR A 108 -24.23 -10.56 8.67
C THR A 108 -23.29 -11.55 9.34
N THR A 109 -23.85 -12.59 9.94
CA THR A 109 -23.09 -13.76 10.37
C THR A 109 -22.62 -14.53 9.14
N LEU A 110 -21.33 -14.84 9.08
CA LEU A 110 -20.73 -15.55 7.96
C LEU A 110 -20.81 -17.07 8.21
N THR A 111 -21.43 -17.80 7.28
CA THR A 111 -21.40 -19.26 7.22
C THR A 111 -20.07 -19.73 6.63
N PRO A 112 -19.68 -21.02 6.80
CA PRO A 112 -18.45 -21.56 6.21
C PRO A 112 -18.33 -21.29 4.71
N ASP A 113 -19.41 -21.49 3.95
CA ASP A 113 -19.45 -21.21 2.50
C ASP A 113 -19.24 -19.71 2.18
N HIS A 114 -19.76 -18.81 3.03
CA HIS A 114 -19.54 -17.38 2.88
C HIS A 114 -18.08 -17.01 3.15
N TRP A 115 -17.42 -17.66 4.12
CA TRP A 115 -16.00 -17.45 4.40
C TRP A 115 -15.12 -17.85 3.22
N GLU A 116 -15.40 -18.99 2.59
CA GLU A 116 -14.65 -19.45 1.42
C GLU A 116 -14.81 -18.47 0.24
N LYS A 117 -16.04 -18.04 -0.05
CA LYS A 117 -16.31 -17.04 -1.09
C LYS A 117 -15.64 -15.70 -0.79
N LEU A 118 -15.71 -15.25 0.46
CA LEU A 118 -15.09 -13.99 0.90
C LEU A 118 -13.57 -14.03 0.76
N GLN A 119 -12.96 -15.18 1.07
CA GLN A 119 -11.52 -15.39 0.89
C GLN A 119 -11.15 -15.37 -0.59
N ALA A 120 -11.91 -16.04 -1.46
CA ALA A 120 -11.69 -15.99 -2.90
C ALA A 120 -11.78 -14.56 -3.46
N ILE A 121 -12.77 -13.77 -3.03
CA ILE A 121 -12.90 -12.35 -3.42
C ILE A 121 -11.68 -11.55 -2.93
N ASN A 122 -11.29 -11.73 -1.67
CA ASN A 122 -10.15 -11.04 -1.09
C ASN A 122 -8.85 -11.36 -1.84
N ASP A 123 -8.63 -12.61 -2.24
CA ASP A 123 -7.44 -13.03 -2.98
C ASP A 123 -7.38 -12.37 -4.37
N VAL A 124 -8.51 -12.33 -5.08
CA VAL A 124 -8.61 -11.62 -6.37
C VAL A 124 -8.30 -10.14 -6.18
N LEU A 125 -8.95 -9.47 -5.21
CA LEU A 125 -8.74 -8.05 -4.95
C LEU A 125 -7.28 -7.74 -4.56
N ILE A 126 -6.68 -8.54 -3.68
CA ILE A 126 -5.27 -8.38 -3.30
C ILE A 126 -4.37 -8.49 -4.52
N SER A 127 -4.62 -9.45 -5.42
CA SER A 127 -3.82 -9.60 -6.63
C SER A 127 -3.87 -8.35 -7.53
N GLU A 128 -5.06 -7.75 -7.68
CA GLU A 128 -5.24 -6.51 -8.42
C GLU A 128 -4.60 -5.31 -7.73
N TYR A 129 -4.79 -5.17 -6.41
CA TYR A 129 -4.18 -4.10 -5.62
C TYR A 129 -2.66 -4.18 -5.66
N ASP A 130 -2.07 -5.37 -5.54
CA ASP A 130 -0.63 -5.59 -5.63
C ASP A 130 -0.10 -5.19 -7.00
N CYS A 131 -0.83 -5.55 -8.07
CA CYS A 131 -0.48 -5.13 -9.42
C CYS A 131 -0.52 -3.60 -9.56
N ARG A 132 -1.60 -2.96 -9.11
CA ARG A 132 -1.77 -1.51 -9.16
C ARG A 132 -0.71 -0.78 -8.33
N ARG A 133 -0.38 -1.27 -7.14
CA ARG A 133 0.68 -0.71 -6.28
C ARG A 133 2.04 -0.79 -6.96
N ARG A 134 2.40 -1.95 -7.51
CA ARG A 134 3.65 -2.12 -8.27
C ARG A 134 3.71 -1.17 -9.47
N MET A 135 2.60 -1.03 -10.22
CA MET A 135 2.51 -0.11 -11.34
C MET A 135 2.70 1.35 -10.89
N LEU A 136 2.01 1.79 -9.84
CA LEU A 136 2.10 3.16 -9.32
C LEU A 136 3.50 3.48 -8.80
N ILE A 137 4.12 2.53 -8.09
CA ILE A 137 5.51 2.65 -7.62
C ILE A 137 6.46 2.74 -8.82
N LYS A 138 6.29 1.91 -9.84
CA LYS A 138 7.11 1.97 -11.05
C LYS A 138 6.90 3.28 -11.82
N ARG A 139 5.66 3.77 -11.89
CA ARG A 139 5.34 5.07 -12.49
C ARG A 139 6.05 6.19 -11.75
N LEU A 140 6.05 6.16 -10.42
CA LEU A 140 6.81 7.10 -9.60
C LEU A 140 8.31 7.03 -9.89
N ASP A 141 8.88 5.81 -9.94
CA ASP A 141 10.30 5.59 -10.28
C ASP A 141 10.66 6.22 -11.63
N VAL A 142 9.88 5.93 -12.67
CA VAL A 142 10.11 6.45 -14.03
C VAL A 142 9.92 7.97 -14.08
N THR A 143 8.95 8.52 -13.33
CA THR A 143 8.74 9.97 -13.25
C THR A 143 9.96 10.66 -12.65
N VAL A 144 10.50 10.12 -11.55
CA VAL A 144 11.72 10.68 -10.93
C VAL A 144 12.93 10.53 -11.85
N GLN A 145 13.06 9.39 -12.54
CA GLN A 145 14.12 9.17 -13.53
C GLN A 145 14.06 10.17 -14.70
N SER A 146 12.87 10.55 -15.15
CA SER A 146 12.69 11.50 -16.26
C SER A 146 13.26 12.89 -15.96
N PHE A 147 13.33 13.30 -14.68
CA PHE A 147 13.96 14.56 -14.32
C PHE A 147 15.44 14.59 -14.72
N GLY A 148 16.14 13.45 -14.64
CA GLY A 148 17.54 13.32 -15.04
C GLY A 148 17.82 13.51 -16.54
N TRP A 149 16.79 13.68 -17.38
CA TRP A 149 16.97 13.94 -18.81
C TRP A 149 17.25 15.41 -19.11
N SER A 150 16.97 16.32 -18.18
CA SER A 150 17.29 17.74 -18.32
C SER A 150 18.71 18.05 -17.82
N GLU A 151 19.46 18.86 -18.58
CA GLU A 151 20.85 19.23 -18.24
C GLU A 151 20.95 19.93 -16.87
N ARG A 152 19.94 20.74 -16.54
CA ARG A 152 19.83 21.42 -15.24
C ARG A 152 19.64 20.45 -14.07
N ALA A 153 18.84 19.41 -14.25
CA ALA A 153 18.57 18.47 -13.17
C ALA A 153 19.69 17.43 -13.00
N LYS A 154 20.50 17.17 -14.04
CA LYS A 154 21.69 16.30 -13.94
C LYS A 154 22.64 16.74 -12.83
N ALA A 155 22.84 18.05 -12.69
CA ALA A 155 23.66 18.64 -11.61
C ALA A 155 23.09 18.42 -10.20
N SER A 156 21.83 17.99 -10.06
CA SER A 156 21.14 17.79 -8.78
C SER A 156 20.64 16.34 -8.58
N ILE A 157 21.09 15.38 -9.40
CA ILE A 157 20.66 13.97 -9.30
C ILE A 157 20.92 13.40 -7.91
N ASP A 158 22.08 13.67 -7.33
CA ASP A 158 22.44 13.13 -6.01
C ASP A 158 21.52 13.66 -4.90
N ASN A 159 21.16 14.95 -4.98
CA ASN A 159 20.21 15.56 -4.05
C ASN A 159 18.80 14.96 -4.19
N MET A 160 18.35 14.74 -5.42
CA MET A 160 17.07 14.09 -5.70
C MET A 160 17.06 12.64 -5.20
N ALA A 161 18.13 11.88 -5.45
CA ALA A 161 18.26 10.51 -4.98
C ALA A 161 18.27 10.45 -3.44
N LYS A 162 19.00 11.35 -2.78
CA LYS A 162 19.05 11.44 -1.31
C LYS A 162 17.67 11.70 -0.69
N ALA A 163 16.82 12.48 -1.35
CA ALA A 163 15.45 12.73 -0.90
C ALA A 163 14.48 11.58 -1.25
N TYR A 164 14.66 10.96 -2.42
CA TYR A 164 13.73 9.98 -2.96
C TYR A 164 13.93 8.57 -2.41
N GLN A 165 15.16 8.06 -2.37
CA GLN A 165 15.46 6.67 -2.03
C GLN A 165 14.90 6.24 -0.65
N PRO A 166 15.02 7.05 0.43
CA PRO A 166 14.43 6.69 1.72
C PRO A 166 12.91 6.50 1.64
N LYS A 167 12.21 7.39 0.92
CA LYS A 167 10.76 7.30 0.71
C LYS A 167 10.41 6.12 -0.19
N ARG A 168 11.23 5.80 -1.17
CA ARG A 168 11.01 4.68 -2.08
C ARG A 168 11.11 3.33 -1.37
N HIS A 169 12.02 3.20 -0.41
CA HIS A 169 12.19 1.98 0.39
C HIS A 169 11.03 1.71 1.36
N THR A 170 10.27 2.72 1.77
CA THR A 170 9.07 2.51 2.60
C THR A 170 7.87 2.04 1.79
N LEU A 171 7.88 2.24 0.46
CA LEU A 171 6.79 1.82 -0.42
C LEU A 171 6.88 0.33 -0.75
N GLN A 172 5.89 -0.43 -0.29
CA GLN A 172 5.77 -1.85 -0.57
C GLN A 172 4.79 -2.13 -1.71
N GLY A 173 5.16 -3.04 -2.60
CA GLY A 173 4.29 -3.48 -3.70
C GLY A 173 3.12 -4.36 -3.25
N LYS A 174 3.24 -5.02 -2.09
CA LYS A 174 2.18 -5.86 -1.52
C LYS A 174 1.17 -5.03 -0.73
N SER A 175 -0.08 -5.45 -0.76
CA SER A 175 -1.17 -4.96 0.06
C SER A 175 -1.06 -5.52 1.48
N THR A 176 -1.43 -4.70 2.46
CA THR A 176 -1.54 -5.10 3.87
C THR A 176 -2.97 -5.45 4.25
N SER A 177 -3.93 -5.29 3.33
CA SER A 177 -5.34 -5.56 3.58
C SER A 177 -5.60 -7.07 3.71
N THR A 178 -6.35 -7.44 4.73
CA THR A 178 -6.74 -8.83 5.03
C THR A 178 -8.20 -8.88 5.46
N ILE A 179 -8.79 -10.07 5.52
CA ILE A 179 -10.18 -10.24 5.98
C ILE A 179 -10.38 -9.72 7.41
N ALA A 180 -9.35 -9.76 8.26
CA ALA A 180 -9.39 -9.17 9.58
C ALA A 180 -9.67 -7.65 9.54
N HIS A 181 -9.13 -6.93 8.56
CA HIS A 181 -9.42 -5.51 8.36
C HIS A 181 -10.86 -5.28 7.93
N LEU A 182 -11.46 -6.20 7.17
CA LEU A 182 -12.87 -6.14 6.80
C LEU A 182 -13.79 -6.36 8.01
N LEU A 183 -13.43 -7.28 8.92
CA LEU A 183 -14.19 -7.49 10.16
C LEU A 183 -14.04 -6.31 11.14
N ALA A 184 -12.87 -5.67 11.16
CA ALA A 184 -12.63 -4.48 11.96
C ALA A 184 -13.33 -3.23 11.40
N ALA A 185 -13.69 -3.24 10.11
CA ALA A 185 -14.28 -2.08 9.44
C ALA A 185 -15.60 -1.63 10.08
N ARG A 186 -15.78 -0.31 10.13
CA ARG A 186 -16.95 0.37 10.68
C ARG A 186 -17.71 1.08 9.57
N GLU A 187 -18.96 1.45 9.84
CA GLU A 187 -19.85 2.08 8.85
C GLU A 187 -19.31 3.41 8.29
N ASP A 188 -18.48 4.12 9.05
CA ASP A 188 -17.81 5.34 8.63
C ASP A 188 -16.91 5.12 7.40
N LEU A 189 -16.24 3.97 7.29
CA LEU A 189 -15.41 3.62 6.13
C LEU A 189 -16.20 3.44 4.84
N SER A 190 -17.52 3.20 4.92
CA SER A 190 -18.39 3.14 3.73
C SER A 190 -18.68 4.52 3.14
N LYS A 191 -18.44 5.59 3.90
CA LYS A 191 -18.68 6.97 3.45
C LYS A 191 -17.52 7.43 2.59
N ILE A 192 -17.66 7.28 1.28
CA ILE A 192 -16.69 7.78 0.30
C ILE A 192 -16.78 9.31 0.27
N THR A 193 -15.83 9.98 0.94
CA THR A 193 -15.70 11.43 0.89
C THR A 193 -14.82 11.83 -0.31
N LYS A 194 -15.32 12.74 -1.14
CA LYS A 194 -14.53 13.28 -2.25
C LYS A 194 -13.39 14.10 -1.67
N THR A 195 -12.15 13.78 -2.03
CA THR A 195 -10.96 14.55 -1.65
C THR A 195 -11.01 16.00 -2.16
N SER A 196 -11.77 16.25 -3.24
CA SER A 196 -12.04 17.59 -3.78
C SER A 196 -13.21 18.32 -3.12
N SER A 197 -13.82 17.76 -2.07
CA SER A 197 -14.92 18.43 -1.38
C SER A 197 -14.43 19.72 -0.71
N GLY A 198 -15.21 20.80 -0.87
CA GLY A 198 -14.88 22.11 -0.33
C GLY A 198 -14.71 22.12 1.19
N SER A 199 -15.40 21.22 1.91
CA SER A 199 -15.27 21.06 3.36
C SER A 199 -13.89 20.53 3.78
N LEU A 200 -13.31 19.57 3.05
CA LEU A 200 -11.97 19.07 3.30
C LEU A 200 -10.90 20.09 2.88
N LEU A 201 -11.10 20.77 1.76
CA LEU A 201 -10.16 21.79 1.26
C LEU A 201 -10.12 23.04 2.14
N ALA A 202 -11.24 23.44 2.76
CA ALA A 202 -11.29 24.57 3.68
C ALA A 202 -10.36 24.40 4.90
N GLY A 203 -10.15 23.16 5.36
CA GLY A 203 -9.26 22.84 6.48
C GLY A 203 -7.84 22.40 6.09
N THR A 204 -7.55 22.27 4.79
CA THR A 204 -6.27 21.69 4.29
C THR A 204 -5.51 22.63 3.35
N SER A 205 -5.55 23.95 3.64
CA SER A 205 -4.74 24.92 2.89
C SER A 205 -3.26 24.55 2.97
N CYS A 206 -2.61 24.37 1.82
CA CYS A 206 -1.18 24.10 1.75
C CYS A 206 -0.51 25.01 0.72
N ALA A 207 0.82 25.05 0.70
CA ALA A 207 1.56 25.93 -0.20
C ALA A 207 1.22 25.74 -1.70
N ILE A 208 0.65 24.58 -2.05
CA ILE A 208 0.22 24.24 -3.42
C ILE A 208 -1.28 24.57 -3.62
N ASN A 209 -2.16 24.21 -2.68
CA ASN A 209 -3.59 24.54 -2.72
C ASN A 209 -3.88 25.77 -1.85
N LYS A 210 -3.53 26.95 -2.36
CA LYS A 210 -3.73 28.23 -1.66
C LYS A 210 -5.14 28.81 -1.80
N VAL A 211 -5.83 28.50 -2.90
CA VAL A 211 -7.11 29.14 -3.25
C VAL A 211 -8.20 28.09 -3.29
N LEU A 212 -9.19 28.24 -2.42
CA LEU A 212 -10.44 27.48 -2.50
C LEU A 212 -11.31 28.10 -3.58
N MET A 213 -11.40 27.44 -4.73
CA MET A 213 -12.31 27.86 -5.80
C MET A 213 -13.75 27.66 -5.31
N GLY A 214 -14.52 28.74 -5.26
CA GLY A 214 -15.93 28.71 -4.89
C GLY A 214 -16.79 27.95 -5.91
N LYS A 215 -18.12 28.03 -5.76
CA LYS A 215 -19.06 27.43 -6.71
C LYS A 215 -18.85 28.04 -8.10
N VAL A 216 -18.20 27.28 -9.00
CA VAL A 216 -17.99 27.70 -10.39
C VAL A 216 -19.34 27.57 -11.11
N PRO A 217 -19.90 28.67 -11.66
CA PRO A 217 -21.11 28.61 -12.48
C PRO A 217 -20.90 27.65 -13.66
N ASP A 218 -21.98 26.98 -14.08
CA ASP A 218 -21.91 26.11 -15.25
C ASP A 218 -21.42 26.94 -16.45
N ARG A 219 -20.39 26.44 -17.15
CA ARG A 219 -19.78 27.14 -18.29
C ARG A 219 -20.42 26.72 -19.62
N GLY A 220 -21.47 25.91 -19.57
CA GLY A 220 -22.13 25.34 -20.74
C GLY A 220 -21.22 24.39 -21.51
N GLY A 221 -21.63 24.02 -22.70
CA GLY A 221 -20.86 23.13 -23.58
C GLY A 221 -21.09 21.65 -23.32
N ARG A 222 -22.17 21.29 -22.61
CA ARG A 222 -22.60 19.90 -22.56
C ARG A 222 -22.95 19.48 -23.99
N PRO A 223 -22.49 18.31 -24.46
CA PRO A 223 -22.84 17.83 -25.81
C PRO A 223 -24.36 17.72 -26.05
N SER A 224 -25.17 17.64 -24.98
CA SER A 224 -26.63 17.66 -25.03
C SER A 224 -27.26 19.04 -25.21
N GLU A 225 -26.52 20.12 -24.91
CA GLU A 225 -26.96 21.52 -25.01
C GLU A 225 -26.45 22.21 -26.28
N ILE A 226 -25.46 21.59 -26.95
CA ILE A 226 -24.94 22.06 -28.22
C ILE A 226 -25.79 21.43 -29.32
N GLU A 227 -26.49 22.26 -30.07
CA GLU A 227 -27.16 21.82 -31.29
C GLU A 227 -26.12 21.27 -32.26
N ALA A 228 -26.36 20.06 -32.78
CA ALA A 228 -25.44 19.45 -33.71
C ALA A 228 -25.27 20.37 -34.93
N PRO A 229 -24.03 20.61 -35.40
CA PRO A 229 -23.83 21.45 -36.57
C PRO A 229 -24.65 20.88 -37.74
N PRO A 230 -25.24 21.76 -38.58
CA PRO A 230 -26.00 21.31 -39.72
C PRO A 230 -25.14 20.33 -40.54
N PRO A 231 -25.72 19.22 -41.03
CA PRO A 231 -24.96 18.25 -41.81
C PRO A 231 -24.37 18.95 -43.05
N GLU A 232 -23.04 19.11 -43.07
CA GLU A 232 -22.31 19.76 -44.17
C GLU A 232 -22.38 18.96 -45.48
N MET A 233 -22.76 17.69 -45.41
CA MET A 233 -22.95 16.82 -46.56
C MET A 233 -24.39 16.33 -46.62
N PRO A 234 -25.02 16.31 -47.83
CA PRO A 234 -26.34 15.75 -47.99
C PRO A 234 -26.35 14.28 -47.55
N PRO A 235 -27.47 13.80 -46.97
CA PRO A 235 -27.57 12.43 -46.48
C PRO A 235 -27.25 11.45 -47.61
N TRP A 236 -26.50 10.41 -47.27
CA TRP A 236 -26.10 9.39 -48.24
C TRP A 236 -27.36 8.81 -48.90
N MET A 237 -27.50 9.01 -50.21
CA MET A 237 -28.55 8.36 -50.99
C MET A 237 -27.96 7.09 -51.61
N LYS A 238 -28.64 5.96 -51.39
CA LYS A 238 -28.34 4.71 -52.08
C LYS A 238 -28.46 4.94 -53.58
N ARG A 239 -27.43 4.60 -54.36
CA ARG A 239 -27.48 4.67 -55.83
C ARG A 239 -28.63 3.79 -56.32
N GLN A 240 -29.42 4.30 -57.26
CA GLN A 240 -30.55 3.59 -57.85
C GLN A 240 -30.00 2.43 -58.69
N ASP A 241 -30.20 1.19 -58.24
CA ASP A 241 -30.01 -0.01 -59.07
C ASP A 241 -31.16 -0.07 -60.07
N GLY A 242 -30.99 0.60 -61.21
CA GLY A 242 -32.07 0.82 -62.17
C GLY A 242 -31.60 1.20 -63.57
N GLY A 243 -30.58 0.52 -64.10
CA GLY A 243 -30.29 0.53 -65.53
C GLY A 243 -31.41 -0.17 -66.32
N GLY A 244 -32.50 0.55 -66.55
CA GLY A 244 -33.64 0.09 -67.35
C GLY A 244 -33.29 -0.02 -68.83
N ARG A 245 -33.34 -1.27 -69.32
CA ARG A 245 -33.48 -1.73 -70.71
C ARG A 245 -33.76 -0.62 -71.74
N GLY A 246 -32.76 -0.35 -72.59
CA GLY A 246 -32.95 0.36 -73.85
C GLY A 246 -33.91 -0.41 -74.76
N SER A 247 -34.96 0.28 -75.19
CA SER A 247 -36.03 -0.24 -76.04
C SER A 247 -35.52 -0.54 -77.44
N ARG A 248 -35.91 -1.72 -77.93
CA ARG A 248 -35.66 -2.27 -79.27
C ARG A 248 -36.57 -1.54 -80.26
N GLY A 249 -36.00 -0.69 -81.12
CA GLY A 249 -36.71 -0.08 -82.25
C GLY A 249 -36.42 -0.85 -83.53
N GLU A 250 -37.43 -1.58 -84.02
CA GLU A 250 -37.40 -2.26 -85.32
C GLU A 250 -38.18 -1.44 -86.37
N ILE A 251 -37.58 -1.37 -87.57
CA ILE A 251 -38.20 -1.24 -88.90
C ILE A 251 -38.54 0.16 -89.45
N GLY A 252 -37.95 0.41 -90.63
CA GLY A 252 -38.46 1.29 -91.67
C GLY A 252 -37.59 1.22 -92.95
N ARG A 253 -37.81 0.22 -93.81
CA ARG A 253 -37.45 0.25 -95.24
C ARG A 253 -38.73 0.39 -96.06
N ALA A 254 -38.84 1.48 -96.82
CA ALA A 254 -39.37 1.59 -98.18
C ALA A 254 -39.04 2.99 -98.69
#